data_AF-A0A6J5V870-F1
#
_entry.id   AF-A0A6J5V870-F1
#
_cell.length_a   1.000
_cell.length_b   1.000
_cell.length_c   1.000
_cell.angle_alpha   90.00
_cell.angle_beta   90.00
_cell.angle_gamma   90.00
#
_symmetry.space_group_name_H-M   'P 1'
#
loop_
_entity.id
_entity.type
_entity.pdbx_description
1 polymer ?
#
loop_
_entity_poly.entity_id
_entity_poly.type
_entity_poly.pdbx_seq_one_letter_code
_entity_poly.pdbx_strand_id
1 'polypeptide(L)'
;MKYKIPRPLMLTLALILASFGYLFIVFPFPGSLYFASVIIGFTLGLQLPLCVTIISKLFGLKHYVLLLNFSQLMSPLASYILNVKITGALYDKEAMKELARLGLQRIKGQPLTCIGTLSDIYKKFRDNAEEVVKAEEK
;
A
#
# COMPACT_ATOMS: atom_id res chain seq x y z
N MET A 1 10.42 37.95 -10.70
CA MET A 1 10.51 36.49 -10.46
C MET A 1 9.28 35.84 -11.11
N LYS A 2 9.45 35.29 -12.32
CA LYS A 2 8.37 35.15 -13.33
C LYS A 2 8.19 33.70 -13.83
N TYR A 3 8.29 32.73 -12.93
CA TYR A 3 7.85 31.36 -13.16
C TYR A 3 6.86 30.98 -12.05
N LYS A 4 5.58 31.28 -12.22
CA LYS A 4 4.51 30.63 -11.45
C LYS A 4 4.40 29.22 -12.01
N ILE A 5 5.31 28.31 -11.62
CA ILE A 5 5.13 26.88 -11.91
C ILE A 5 3.76 26.52 -11.34
N PRO A 6 2.77 26.17 -12.17
CA PRO A 6 1.45 25.86 -11.67
C PRO A 6 1.61 24.65 -10.74
N ARG A 7 1.08 24.73 -9.51
CA ARG A 7 1.13 23.64 -8.52
C ARG A 7 0.83 22.23 -9.09
N PRO A 8 -0.08 22.07 -10.08
CA PRO A 8 -0.26 20.80 -10.81
C PRO A 8 1.00 20.25 -11.49
N LEU A 9 1.91 21.10 -11.97
CA LEU A 9 3.14 20.70 -12.65
C LEU A 9 4.15 20.07 -11.67
N MET A 10 4.17 20.55 -10.42
CA MET A 10 4.92 19.87 -9.35
C MET A 10 4.31 18.50 -9.01
N LEU A 11 2.98 18.38 -9.07
CA LEU A 11 2.30 17.11 -8.86
C LEU A 11 2.62 16.10 -9.97
N THR A 12 2.63 16.54 -11.24
CA THR A 12 3.01 15.65 -12.35
C THR A 12 4.45 15.18 -12.24
N LEU A 13 5.37 16.04 -11.79
CA LEU A 13 6.77 15.66 -11.55
C LEU A 13 6.87 14.62 -10.40
N ALA A 14 6.12 14.83 -9.32
CA ALA A 14 6.04 13.86 -8.22
C ALA A 14 5.49 12.50 -8.70
N LEU A 15 4.47 12.51 -9.56
CA LEU A 15 3.87 11.29 -10.09
C LEU A 15 4.81 10.50 -11.01
N ILE A 16 5.63 11.21 -11.78
CA ILE A 16 6.70 10.59 -12.58
C ILE A 16 7.73 9.93 -11.67
N LEU A 17 8.15 10.60 -10.60
CA LEU A 17 9.06 10.04 -9.59
C LEU A 17 8.47 8.80 -8.89
N ALA A 18 7.20 8.83 -8.50
CA ALA A 18 6.50 7.67 -7.93
C ALA A 18 6.51 6.50 -8.91
N SER A 19 6.27 6.77 -10.20
CA SER A 19 6.25 5.74 -11.24
C SER A 19 7.60 5.03 -11.36
N PHE A 20 8.72 5.75 -11.24
CA PHE A 20 10.05 5.14 -11.13
C PHE A 20 10.17 4.25 -9.89
N GLY A 21 9.73 4.74 -8.72
CA GLY A 21 9.73 3.95 -7.48
C GLY A 21 9.00 2.60 -7.61
N TYR A 22 7.82 2.59 -8.25
CA TYR A 22 7.09 1.34 -8.52
C TYR A 22 7.77 0.44 -9.56
N LEU A 23 8.46 1.02 -10.54
CA LEU A 23 9.25 0.25 -11.50
C LEU A 23 10.38 -0.52 -10.78
N PHE A 24 11.07 0.13 -9.84
CA PHE A 24 12.11 -0.51 -9.03
C PHE A 24 11.56 -1.67 -8.17
N ILE A 25 10.34 -1.56 -7.65
CA ILE A 25 9.66 -2.64 -6.92
C ILE A 25 9.44 -3.88 -7.83
N VAL A 26 9.09 -3.66 -9.10
CA VAL A 26 8.81 -4.74 -10.06
C VAL A 26 10.09 -5.39 -10.60
N PHE A 27 11.22 -4.68 -10.62
CA PHE A 27 12.53 -5.20 -11.04
C PHE A 27 13.39 -5.61 -9.82
N PRO A 28 13.37 -6.89 -9.39
CA PRO A 28 14.12 -7.34 -8.24
C PRO A 28 15.61 -7.50 -8.56
N PHE A 29 16.43 -6.53 -8.16
CA PHE A 29 17.89 -6.65 -8.07
C PHE A 29 18.36 -6.49 -6.62
N PRO A 30 19.52 -7.03 -6.21
CA PRO A 30 20.06 -6.84 -4.87
C PRO A 30 20.23 -5.34 -4.57
N GLY A 31 19.53 -4.83 -3.54
CA GLY A 31 19.52 -3.40 -3.18
C GLY A 31 18.43 -2.54 -3.85
N SER A 32 17.59 -3.11 -4.72
CA SER A 32 16.49 -2.36 -5.38
C SER A 32 15.51 -1.73 -4.39
N LEU A 33 15.21 -2.44 -3.30
CA LEU A 33 14.28 -2.00 -2.28
C LEU A 33 14.75 -0.75 -1.52
N TYR A 34 16.07 -0.57 -1.38
CA TYR A 34 16.64 0.63 -0.77
C TYR A 34 16.46 1.85 -1.67
N PHE A 35 16.73 1.73 -2.97
CA PHE A 35 16.46 2.83 -3.91
C PHE A 35 14.97 3.12 -4.04
N ALA A 36 14.14 2.08 -4.08
CA ALA A 36 12.70 2.22 -4.13
C ALA A 36 12.15 2.95 -2.88
N SER A 37 12.58 2.58 -1.67
CA SER A 37 12.12 3.22 -0.44
C SER A 37 12.51 4.70 -0.36
N VAL A 38 13.73 5.06 -0.77
CA VAL A 38 14.20 6.47 -0.81
C VAL A 38 13.36 7.29 -1.79
N ILE A 39 13.13 6.78 -3.00
CA ILE A 39 12.35 7.50 -4.04
C ILE A 39 10.88 7.63 -3.60
N ILE A 40 10.30 6.56 -3.06
CA ILE A 40 8.90 6.54 -2.62
C ILE A 40 8.73 7.45 -1.40
N GLY A 41 9.62 7.37 -0.41
CA GLY A 41 9.61 8.23 0.77
C GLY A 41 9.70 9.72 0.41
N PHE A 42 10.62 10.08 -0.49
CA PHE A 42 10.71 11.44 -1.01
C PHE A 42 9.42 11.89 -1.71
N THR A 43 8.84 11.03 -2.54
CA THR A 43 7.62 11.36 -3.29
C THR A 43 6.40 11.49 -2.39
N LEU A 44 6.25 10.62 -1.39
CA LEU A 44 5.20 10.71 -0.36
C LEU A 44 5.33 12.00 0.45
N GLY A 45 6.57 12.35 0.84
CA GLY A 45 6.88 13.62 1.51
C GLY A 45 6.51 14.84 0.66
N LEU A 46 6.61 14.74 -0.67
CA LEU A 46 6.18 15.81 -1.57
C LEU A 46 4.65 15.84 -1.76
N GLN A 47 4.00 14.68 -1.79
CA GLN A 47 2.57 14.55 -2.10
C GLN A 47 1.66 14.97 -0.95
N LEU A 48 2.04 14.71 0.31
CA LEU A 48 1.30 15.15 1.50
C LEU A 48 1.07 16.69 1.52
N PRO A 49 2.11 17.56 1.48
CA PRO A 49 1.96 19.02 1.48
C PRO A 49 1.31 19.55 0.19
N LEU A 50 1.50 18.89 -0.96
CA LEU A 50 0.85 19.26 -2.21
C LEU A 50 -0.66 19.02 -2.14
N CYS A 51 -1.10 17.85 -1.70
CA CYS A 51 -2.51 17.50 -1.58
C CYS A 51 -3.25 18.45 -0.63
N VAL A 52 -2.70 18.72 0.55
CA VAL A 52 -3.32 19.67 1.50
C VAL A 52 -3.46 21.07 0.93
N THR A 53 -2.47 21.52 0.14
CA THR A 53 -2.54 22.84 -0.48
C THR A 53 -3.56 22.89 -1.63
N ILE A 54 -3.68 21.81 -2.41
CA ILE A 54 -4.66 21.73 -3.49
C ILE A 54 -6.08 21.69 -2.91
N ILE A 55 -6.32 20.84 -1.91
CA ILE A 55 -7.64 20.69 -1.28
C ILE A 55 -8.11 22.01 -0.64
N SER A 56 -7.22 22.70 0.07
CA SER A 56 -7.56 23.99 0.69
C SER A 56 -7.88 25.08 -0.34
N LYS A 57 -7.29 25.04 -1.54
CA LYS A 57 -7.65 25.91 -2.66
C LYS A 57 -8.96 25.53 -3.34
N LEU A 58 -9.26 24.24 -3.47
CA LEU A 58 -10.42 23.74 -4.22
C LEU A 58 -11.73 23.87 -3.43
N PHE A 59 -11.71 23.46 -2.15
CA PHE A 59 -12.90 23.39 -1.31
C PHE A 59 -13.05 24.58 -0.34
N GLY A 60 -12.03 25.43 -0.27
CA GLY A 60 -11.97 26.51 0.71
C GLY A 60 -11.76 26.00 2.15
N LEU A 61 -11.45 26.93 3.05
CA LEU A 61 -10.99 26.61 4.41
C LEU A 61 -12.04 25.89 5.27
N LYS A 62 -13.33 26.07 4.97
CA LYS A 62 -14.45 25.61 5.82
C LYS A 62 -14.61 24.08 5.87
N HIS A 63 -14.33 23.36 4.77
CA HIS A 63 -14.53 21.90 4.68
C HIS A 63 -13.21 21.10 4.66
N TYR A 64 -12.07 21.79 4.75
CA TYR A 64 -10.75 21.18 4.65
C TYR A 64 -10.49 20.14 5.75
N VAL A 65 -10.81 20.46 7.01
CA VAL A 65 -10.58 19.58 8.16
C VAL A 65 -11.42 18.30 8.06
N LEU A 66 -12.67 18.38 7.61
CA LEU A 66 -13.53 17.21 7.40
C LEU A 66 -12.94 16.25 6.36
N LEU A 67 -12.47 16.77 5.22
CA LEU A 67 -11.87 15.97 4.15
C LEU A 67 -10.58 15.26 4.60
N LEU A 68 -9.75 15.93 5.41
CA LEU A 68 -8.56 15.31 5.95
C LEU A 68 -8.87 14.21 6.96
N ASN A 69 -9.82 14.43 7.87
CA ASN A 69 -10.27 13.40 8.80
C ASN A 69 -10.86 12.20 8.04
N PHE A 70 -11.61 12.45 6.96
CA PHE A 70 -12.14 11.38 6.11
C PHE A 70 -11.03 10.57 5.42
N SER A 71 -9.98 11.20 4.90
CA SER A 71 -8.81 10.48 4.36
C SER A 71 -8.11 9.61 5.40
N GLN A 72 -7.97 10.09 6.64
CA GLN A 72 -7.38 9.30 7.71
C GLN A 72 -8.27 8.11 8.11
N LEU A 73 -9.59 8.29 8.16
CA LEU A 73 -10.55 7.21 8.41
C LEU A 73 -10.61 6.17 7.29
N MET A 74 -10.28 6.56 6.06
CA MET A 74 -10.23 5.64 4.93
C MET A 74 -9.11 4.59 5.06
N SER A 75 -7.99 4.90 5.72
CA SER A 75 -6.88 3.95 5.91
C SER A 75 -7.29 2.69 6.69
N PRO A 76 -7.86 2.78 7.92
CA PRO A 76 -8.34 1.60 8.64
C PRO A 76 -9.55 0.96 7.96
N LEU A 77 -10.43 1.73 7.31
CA LEU A 77 -11.58 1.18 6.59
C LEU A 77 -11.17 0.33 5.39
N ALA A 78 -10.22 0.81 4.58
CA ALA A 78 -9.68 0.07 3.44
C ALA A 78 -8.98 -1.21 3.91
N SER A 79 -8.14 -1.12 4.95
CA SER A 79 -7.47 -2.28 5.55
C SER A 79 -8.47 -3.32 6.06
N TYR A 80 -9.54 -2.89 6.74
CA TYR A 80 -10.60 -3.78 7.22
C TYR A 80 -11.32 -4.50 6.07
N ILE A 81 -11.73 -3.76 5.04
CA ILE A 81 -12.42 -4.34 3.88
C ILE A 81 -11.49 -5.33 3.15
N LEU A 82 -10.24 -4.96 2.92
CA LEU A 82 -9.28 -5.80 2.20
C LEU A 82 -8.92 -7.07 3.00
N ASN A 83 -8.67 -6.94 4.30
CA ASN A 83 -8.28 -8.07 5.14
C ASN A 83 -9.47 -9.00 5.40
N VAL A 84 -10.60 -8.48 5.87
CA VAL A 84 -11.71 -9.33 6.32
C VAL A 84 -12.55 -9.82 5.14
N LYS A 85 -12.97 -8.92 4.24
CA LYS A 85 -13.89 -9.31 3.18
C LYS A 85 -13.19 -9.96 2.00
N ILE A 86 -12.08 -9.36 1.54
CA ILE A 86 -11.40 -9.83 0.33
C ILE A 86 -10.49 -11.02 0.66
N THR A 87 -9.54 -10.83 1.59
CA THR A 87 -8.56 -11.87 1.93
C THR A 87 -9.25 -13.06 2.58
N GLY A 88 -10.22 -12.85 3.48
CA GLY A 88 -11.03 -13.93 4.05
C GLY A 88 -11.78 -14.75 3.01
N ALA A 89 -12.47 -14.11 2.06
CA ALA A 89 -13.21 -14.81 1.02
C ALA A 89 -12.30 -15.53 0.01
N LEU A 90 -11.10 -15.00 -0.27
CA LEU A 90 -10.12 -15.67 -1.12
C LEU A 90 -9.52 -16.87 -0.40
N TYR A 91 -9.11 -16.70 0.85
CA TYR A 91 -8.55 -17.76 1.68
C TYR A 91 -9.53 -18.93 1.87
N ASP A 92 -10.81 -18.64 2.12
CA ASP A 92 -11.85 -19.66 2.22
C ASP A 92 -12.00 -20.47 0.92
N LYS A 93 -11.85 -19.84 -0.25
CA LYS A 93 -11.92 -20.54 -1.54
C LYS A 93 -10.72 -21.47 -1.75
N GLU A 94 -9.52 -20.99 -1.46
CA GLU A 94 -8.31 -21.82 -1.54
C GLU A 94 -8.33 -22.96 -0.51
N ALA A 95 -8.86 -22.73 0.70
CA ALA A 95 -8.97 -23.75 1.75
C ALA A 95 -9.92 -24.87 1.34
N MET A 96 -11.04 -24.52 0.70
CA MET A 96 -12.00 -25.49 0.19
C MET A 96 -11.41 -26.33 -0.96
N LYS A 97 -10.59 -25.73 -1.83
CA LYS A 97 -9.86 -26.48 -2.89
C LYS A 97 -8.83 -27.45 -2.30
N GLU A 98 -8.07 -27.01 -1.30
CA GLU A 98 -7.09 -27.84 -0.59
C GLU A 98 -7.77 -29.04 0.09
N LEU A 99 -8.86 -28.79 0.82
CA LEU A 99 -9.66 -29.84 1.47
C LEU A 99 -10.23 -30.84 0.48
N ALA A 100 -10.75 -30.38 -0.67
CA ALA A 100 -11.23 -31.25 -1.73
C ALA A 100 -10.11 -32.13 -2.32
N ARG A 101 -8.89 -31.60 -2.46
CA ARG A 101 -7.72 -32.36 -2.92
C ARG A 101 -7.27 -33.42 -1.91
N LEU A 102 -7.41 -33.14 -0.61
CA LEU A 102 -7.09 -34.08 0.47
C LEU A 102 -8.22 -35.09 0.75
N GLY A 103 -9.38 -34.96 0.10
CA GLY A 103 -10.55 -35.82 0.32
C GLY A 103 -11.21 -35.62 1.70
N LEU A 104 -10.90 -34.52 2.40
CA LEU A 104 -11.40 -34.23 3.74
C LEU A 104 -12.61 -33.29 3.66
N GLN A 105 -13.65 -33.57 4.46
CA GLN A 105 -14.83 -32.71 4.55
C GLN A 105 -14.67 -31.65 5.65
N ARG A 106 -15.20 -30.45 5.41
CA ARG A 106 -15.14 -29.32 6.34
C ARG A 106 -15.85 -29.67 7.66
N ILE A 107 -15.09 -29.74 8.75
CA ILE A 107 -15.64 -29.91 10.09
C ILE A 107 -16.16 -28.55 10.58
N LYS A 108 -17.46 -28.46 10.85
CA LYS A 108 -18.14 -27.23 11.25
C LYS A 108 -17.65 -26.81 12.66
N GLY A 109 -16.83 -25.76 12.74
CA GLY A 109 -16.29 -25.22 13.99
C GLY A 109 -14.76 -25.24 14.12
N GLN A 110 -14.04 -25.88 13.20
CA GLN A 110 -12.58 -25.75 13.13
C GLN A 110 -12.15 -24.59 12.21
N PRO A 111 -11.04 -23.88 12.52
CA PRO A 111 -10.49 -22.88 11.63
C PRO A 111 -10.08 -23.56 10.32
N LEU A 112 -10.53 -23.01 9.18
CA LEU A 112 -9.98 -23.41 7.90
C LEU A 112 -8.59 -22.81 7.86
N THR A 113 -7.57 -23.65 7.71
CA THR A 113 -6.18 -23.22 7.64
C THR A 113 -5.61 -23.71 6.31
N CYS A 114 -5.53 -22.85 5.30
CA CYS A 114 -4.61 -23.06 4.19
C CYS A 114 -3.18 -22.95 4.71
N ILE A 115 -2.39 -24.01 4.53
CA ILE A 115 -0.94 -23.90 4.47
C ILE A 115 -0.64 -23.32 3.09
N GLY A 116 -0.76 -22.00 2.95
CA GLY A 116 -0.43 -21.34 1.70
C GLY A 116 1.04 -21.59 1.36
N THR A 117 1.32 -22.26 0.25
CA THR A 117 2.64 -22.26 -0.39
C THR A 117 2.88 -20.86 -0.97
N LEU A 118 3.17 -19.91 -0.09
CA LEU A 118 3.43 -18.52 -0.47
C LEU A 118 4.82 -18.49 -1.12
N SER A 119 4.82 -18.36 -2.44
CA SER A 119 5.97 -18.16 -3.33
C SER A 119 7.12 -17.39 -2.67
N ASP A 120 8.34 -17.90 -2.81
CA ASP A 120 9.58 -17.36 -2.25
C ASP A 120 9.78 -15.85 -2.47
N ILE A 121 9.19 -15.30 -3.53
CA ILE A 121 9.21 -13.86 -3.85
C ILE A 121 8.52 -13.02 -2.75
N TYR A 122 7.37 -13.45 -2.24
CA TYR A 122 6.60 -12.70 -1.23
C TYR A 122 7.25 -12.78 0.15
N LYS A 123 7.88 -13.92 0.44
CA LYS A 123 8.66 -14.12 1.67
C LYS A 123 9.87 -13.18 1.69
N LYS A 124 10.60 -13.13 0.58
CA LYS A 124 11.74 -12.22 0.39
C LYS A 124 11.35 -10.74 0.43
N PHE A 125 10.18 -10.38 -0.10
CA PHE A 125 9.65 -9.02 -0.03
C PHE A 125 9.23 -8.63 1.39
N ARG A 126 8.57 -9.54 2.12
CA ARG A 126 8.20 -9.33 3.53
C ARG A 126 9.42 -9.19 4.42
N ASP A 127 10.41 -10.07 4.27
CA ASP A 127 11.64 -10.04 5.06
C ASP A 127 12.39 -8.70 4.85
N ASN A 128 12.46 -8.20 3.61
CA ASN A 128 13.03 -6.87 3.33
C ASN A 128 12.16 -5.72 3.86
N ALA A 129 10.83 -5.82 3.77
CA ALA A 129 9.94 -4.78 4.26
C ALA A 129 9.99 -4.65 5.80
N GLU A 130 10.07 -5.78 6.52
CA GLU A 130 10.26 -5.78 7.98
C GLU A 130 11.63 -5.21 8.40
N GLU A 131 12.66 -5.39 7.58
CA GLU A 131 13.99 -4.78 7.78
C GLU A 131 13.93 -3.25 7.63
N VAL A 132 13.23 -2.74 6.62
CA VAL A 132 13.05 -1.29 6.40
C VAL A 132 12.19 -0.65 7.50
N VAL A 133 11.13 -1.32 7.98
CA VAL A 133 10.31 -0.82 9.09
C VAL A 133 11.12 -0.74 10.39
N LYS A 134 11.98 -1.73 10.67
CA LYS A 134 12.87 -1.70 11.84
C LYS A 134 13.96 -0.63 11.75
N ALA A 135 14.33 -0.21 10.55
CA ALA A 135 15.31 0.86 10.32
C ALA A 135 14.71 2.28 10.51
N GLU A 136 13.40 2.46 10.29
CA GLU A 136 12.69 3.73 10.52
C GLU A 136 12.37 3.99 12.00
N GLU A 137 12.35 2.96 12.86
CA GLU A 137 12.05 3.10 14.30
C GLU A 137 13.31 3.39 15.17
N LYS A 138 14.49 3.55 14.55
CA LYS A 138 15.77 3.74 15.27
C LYS A 138 16.46 5.06 14.91
#